data_AF-A0A7W1KEX6-F1
#
_entry.id   AF-A0A7W1KEX6-F1
#
_cell.length_a   1.000
_cell.length_b   1.000
_cell.length_c   1.000
_cell.angle_alpha   90.00
_cell.angle_beta   90.00
_cell.angle_gamma   90.00
#
_symmetry.space_group_name_H-M   'P 1'
#
loop_
_entity.id
_entity.type
_entity.pdbx_description
1 polymer ?
#
loop_
_entity_poly.entity_id
_entity_poly.type
_entity_poly.pdbx_seq_one_letter_code
_entity_poly.pdbx_strand_id
1 'polypeptide(L)'
;MISFTSMWAVVLRYARVWKRDPNLLLAGFYWPLLDIVIWGFLGSWIQQSRMSEFENYGVIALLAILLWQIVARGCNIMITAISEELWSNNIVNLFSLPLRTVEWMGGLVIFTALMMMATSACCMVMISLLYNVSILYI
;
A
#
# COMPACT_ATOMS: atom_id res chain seq x y z
N MET A 1 -22.44 -20.58 4.29
CA MET A 1 -21.05 -21.05 4.49
C MET A 1 -20.16 -20.02 3.81
N ILE A 2 -19.13 -19.51 4.49
CA ILE A 2 -18.21 -18.53 3.89
C ILE A 2 -17.42 -19.26 2.79
N SER A 3 -17.54 -18.82 1.54
CA SER A 3 -16.86 -19.46 0.41
C SER A 3 -15.64 -18.64 -0.01
N PHE A 4 -14.46 -19.28 0.01
CA PHE A 4 -13.20 -18.68 -0.45
C PHE A 4 -13.26 -18.29 -1.94
N THR A 5 -14.03 -19.04 -2.74
CA THR A 5 -14.23 -18.76 -4.16
C THR A 5 -14.93 -17.42 -4.38
N SER A 6 -15.91 -17.08 -3.53
CA SER A 6 -16.63 -15.80 -3.58
C SER A 6 -15.70 -14.63 -3.28
N MET A 7 -14.82 -14.78 -2.27
CA MET A 7 -13.80 -13.77 -1.94
C MET A 7 -12.81 -13.58 -3.09
N TRP A 8 -12.36 -14.67 -3.72
CA TRP A 8 -11.43 -14.59 -4.84
C TRP A 8 -12.04 -13.94 -6.08
N ALA A 9 -13.33 -14.17 -6.36
CA ALA A 9 -14.05 -13.49 -7.44
C ALA A 9 -14.06 -11.96 -7.25
N VAL A 10 -14.23 -11.51 -6.00
CA VAL A 10 -14.17 -10.09 -5.63
C VAL A 10 -12.75 -9.54 -5.84
N VAL A 11 -11.71 -10.25 -5.40
CA VAL A 11 -10.31 -9.86 -5.63
C VAL A 11 -10.01 -9.69 -7.13
N LEU A 12 -10.44 -10.64 -7.95
CA LEU A 12 -10.19 -10.64 -9.38
C LEU A 12 -10.93 -9.50 -10.10
N ARG A 13 -12.11 -9.12 -9.61
CA ARG A 13 -12.84 -7.94 -10.07
C ARG A 13 -12.05 -6.66 -9.77
N TYR A 14 -11.63 -6.45 -8.54
CA TYR A 14 -10.84 -5.26 -8.17
C TYR A 14 -9.52 -5.19 -8.93
N ALA A 15 -8.84 -6.32 -9.14
CA ALA A 15 -7.63 -6.38 -9.96
C ALA A 15 -7.85 -5.96 -11.42
N ARG A 16 -9.03 -6.24 -12.00
CA ARG A 16 -9.37 -5.81 -13.37
C ARG A 16 -9.73 -4.33 -13.45
N VAL A 17 -10.41 -3.81 -12.43
CA VAL A 17 -10.77 -2.39 -12.32
C VAL A 17 -9.51 -1.53 -12.24
N TRP A 18 -8.60 -1.88 -11.32
CA TRP A 18 -7.30 -1.22 -11.19
C TRP A 18 -6.45 -1.27 -12.47
N LYS A 19 -6.52 -2.36 -13.26
CA LYS A 19 -5.82 -2.42 -14.55
C LYS A 19 -6.42 -1.51 -15.62
N ARG A 20 -7.72 -1.21 -15.56
CA ARG A 20 -8.38 -0.34 -16.54
C ARG A 20 -8.17 1.14 -16.24
N ASP A 21 -7.93 1.49 -14.98
CA ASP A 21 -7.69 2.88 -14.59
C ASP A 21 -6.21 3.11 -14.22
N PRO A 22 -5.39 3.58 -15.19
CA PRO A 22 -3.98 3.85 -14.95
C PRO A 22 -3.75 4.98 -13.94
N ASN A 23 -4.73 5.85 -13.71
CA ASN A 23 -4.61 6.94 -12.75
C ASN A 23 -4.54 6.40 -11.31
N LEU A 24 -5.34 5.37 -11.01
CA LEU A 24 -5.35 4.68 -9.71
C LEU A 24 -4.03 3.95 -9.45
N LEU A 25 -3.49 3.28 -10.47
CA LEU A 25 -2.17 2.66 -10.41
C LEU A 25 -1.09 3.71 -10.13
N LEU A 26 -1.02 4.77 -10.93
CA LEU A 26 -0.02 5.82 -10.78
C LEU A 26 -0.11 6.50 -9.42
N ALA A 27 -1.31 6.84 -8.95
CA ALA A 27 -1.51 7.42 -7.62
C ALA A 27 -1.04 6.48 -6.50
N GLY A 28 -1.27 5.16 -6.67
CA GLY A 28 -0.83 4.14 -5.72
C GLY A 28 0.69 3.99 -5.62
N PHE A 29 1.42 4.11 -6.73
CA PHE A 29 2.88 3.97 -6.76
C PHE A 29 3.63 5.29 -6.55
N TYR A 30 3.09 6.41 -7.03
CA TYR A 30 3.72 7.73 -6.99
C TYR A 30 4.10 8.15 -5.58
N TRP A 31 3.18 7.96 -4.64
CA TRP A 31 3.40 8.38 -3.27
C TRP A 31 4.48 7.57 -2.52
N PRO A 32 4.46 6.22 -2.53
CA PRO A 32 5.56 5.42 -1.97
C PRO A 32 6.93 5.73 -2.57
N LEU A 33 6.99 6.05 -3.87
CA LEU A 33 8.24 6.46 -4.52
C LEU A 33 8.75 7.78 -3.94
N LEU A 34 7.87 8.77 -3.80
CA LEU A 34 8.22 10.04 -3.15
C LEU A 34 8.67 9.84 -1.70
N ASP A 35 7.97 8.99 -0.95
CA ASP A 35 8.34 8.69 0.43
C ASP A 35 9.76 8.14 0.52
N ILE A 36 10.13 7.20 -0.34
CA ILE A 36 11.48 6.60 -0.35
C ILE A 36 12.54 7.64 -0.68
N VAL A 37 12.27 8.51 -1.65
CA VAL A 37 13.21 9.58 -2.00
C VAL A 37 13.35 10.53 -0.81
N ILE A 38 12.26 11.10 -0.31
CA ILE A 38 12.30 12.12 0.75
C ILE A 38 12.90 11.54 2.03
N TRP A 39 12.38 10.41 2.51
CA TRP A 39 12.81 9.81 3.77
C TRP A 39 14.13 9.07 3.65
N GLY A 40 14.46 8.49 2.49
CA GLY A 40 15.76 7.89 2.23
C GLY A 40 16.88 8.94 2.22
N PHE A 41 16.66 10.08 1.55
CA PHE A 41 17.60 11.21 1.61
C PHE A 41 17.73 11.78 3.02
N LEU A 42 16.62 12.01 3.71
CA LEU A 42 16.63 12.56 5.07
C LEU A 42 17.36 11.63 6.05
N GLY A 43 17.14 10.31 5.95
CA GLY A 43 17.87 9.32 6.74
C GLY A 43 19.38 9.36 6.49
N SER A 44 19.81 9.44 5.22
CA SER A 44 21.23 9.54 4.87
C SER A 44 21.88 10.85 5.37
N TRP A 45 21.13 11.94 5.38
CA TRP A 45 21.59 13.25 5.87
C TRP A 45 21.78 13.25 7.39
N ILE A 46 20.84 12.66 8.15
CA ILE A 46 20.96 12.53 9.61
C ILE A 46 22.16 11.66 9.99
N GLN A 47 22.45 10.61 9.23
CA GLN A 47 23.61 9.75 9.49
C GLN A 47 24.95 10.49 9.29
N GLN A 48 25.02 11.38 8.30
CA GLN A 48 26.23 12.14 7.99
C GLN A 48 26.48 13.29 8.97
N SER A 49 25.43 13.87 9.55
CA SER A 49 25.55 15.08 10.37
C SER A 49 26.19 14.84 11.75
N ARG A 50 26.51 13.59 12.14
CA ARG A 50 27.17 13.21 13.41
C ARG A 50 26.71 14.05 14.63
N MET A 51 25.44 14.47 14.66
CA MET A 51 24.85 15.20 15.78
C MET A 51 24.52 14.19 16.88
N SER A 52 25.58 13.66 17.48
CA SER A 52 25.57 12.73 18.59
C SER A 52 25.36 13.48 19.89
N GLU A 53 24.10 13.69 20.26
CA GLU A 53 23.69 13.74 21.67
C GLU A 53 22.45 12.86 21.95
N PHE A 54 21.72 12.44 20.91
CA PHE A 54 20.62 11.50 21.04
C PHE A 54 20.90 10.24 20.20
N GLU A 55 21.56 9.26 20.81
CA GLU A 55 21.89 7.95 20.20
C GLU A 55 20.68 7.21 19.61
N ASN A 56 19.45 7.60 19.96
CA ASN A 56 18.20 6.94 19.55
C ASN A 56 17.18 7.83 18.81
N TYR A 57 17.41 9.13 18.61
CA TYR A 57 16.38 9.99 17.99
C TYR A 57 16.11 9.62 16.54
N GLY A 58 17.17 9.29 15.78
CA GLY A 58 17.04 8.83 14.40
C GLY A 58 16.19 7.56 14.29
N VAL A 59 16.44 6.57 15.17
CA VAL A 59 15.70 5.30 15.18
C VAL A 59 14.24 5.51 15.58
N ILE A 60 13.95 6.32 16.59
CA ILE A 60 12.58 6.59 17.06
C ILE A 60 11.79 7.39 16.02
N ALA A 61 12.38 8.43 15.41
CA ALA A 61 11.73 9.20 14.37
C ALA A 61 11.46 8.35 13.11
N LEU A 62 12.44 7.54 12.69
CA LEU A 62 12.28 6.63 11.56
C LEU A 62 11.20 5.57 11.84
N LEU A 63 11.14 5.00 13.05
CA LEU A 63 10.08 4.07 13.45
C LEU A 63 8.70 4.74 13.45
N ALA A 64 8.59 5.97 13.94
CA ALA A 64 7.33 6.73 13.95
C ALA A 64 6.83 7.02 12.53
N ILE A 65 7.72 7.43 11.64
CA ILE A 65 7.41 7.68 10.23
C ILE A 65 7.04 6.37 9.52
N LEU A 66 7.80 5.29 9.75
CA LEU A 66 7.53 3.99 9.13
C LEU A 66 6.16 3.45 9.54
N LEU A 67 5.81 3.55 10.83
CA LEU A 67 4.50 3.14 11.34
C LEU A 67 3.38 3.99 10.73
N TRP A 68 3.59 5.31 10.62
CA TRP A 68 2.66 6.20 9.93
C TRP A 68 2.42 5.80 8.48
N GLN A 69 3.46 5.42 7.75
CA GLN A 69 3.30 5.00 6.36
C GLN A 69 2.45 3.72 6.24
N ILE A 70 2.63 2.73 7.11
CA ILE A 70 1.82 1.51 7.05
C ILE A 70 0.34 1.82 7.27
N VAL A 71 0.04 2.62 8.31
CA VAL A 71 -1.34 2.99 8.66
C VAL A 71 -1.97 3.86 7.57
N ALA A 72 -1.29 4.92 7.16
CA ALA A 72 -1.80 5.87 6.17
C ALA A 72 -2.03 5.20 4.81
N ARG A 73 -1.10 4.35 4.36
CA ARG A 73 -1.21 3.64 3.07
C ARG A 73 -2.33 2.62 3.09
N GLY A 74 -2.50 1.88 4.19
CA GLY A 74 -3.58 0.89 4.34
C GLY A 74 -4.96 1.53 4.26
N CYS A 75 -5.16 2.61 5.03
CA CYS A 75 -6.41 3.36 5.01
C CYS A 75 -6.69 3.99 3.65
N ASN A 76 -5.68 4.56 2.99
CA ASN A 76 -5.87 5.25 1.71
C ASN A 76 -6.33 4.29 0.60
N ILE A 77 -5.65 3.14 0.42
CA ILE A 77 -6.02 2.15 -0.59
C ILE A 77 -7.45 1.61 -0.36
N MET A 78 -7.82 1.40 0.91
CA MET A 78 -9.16 0.92 1.27
C MET A 78 -10.25 1.95 0.94
N ILE A 79 -10.02 3.23 1.27
CA ILE A 79 -10.97 4.32 0.98
C ILE A 79 -11.12 4.49 -0.53
N THR A 80 -10.03 4.46 -1.29
CA THR A 80 -10.08 4.60 -2.74
C THR A 80 -10.90 3.48 -3.38
N ALA A 81 -10.68 2.23 -2.98
CA ALA A 81 -11.44 1.09 -3.51
C ALA A 81 -12.94 1.18 -3.19
N ILE A 82 -13.32 1.66 -2.00
CA ILE A 82 -14.73 1.89 -1.64
C ILE A 82 -15.32 3.07 -2.42
N SER A 83 -14.56 4.16 -2.57
CA SER A 83 -14.98 5.35 -3.30
C SER A 83 -15.24 5.05 -4.77
N GLU A 84 -14.48 4.15 -5.38
CA GLU A 84 -14.68 3.73 -6.76
C GLU A 84 -15.99 2.92 -6.94
N GLU A 85 -16.36 2.10 -5.95
CA GLU A 85 -17.67 1.41 -5.93
C GLU A 85 -18.83 2.39 -5.76
N LEU A 86 -18.66 3.40 -4.90
CA LEU A 86 -19.65 4.46 -4.72
C LEU A 86 -19.82 5.27 -6.00
N TRP A 87 -18.71 5.67 -6.61
CA TRP A 87 -18.70 6.46 -7.84
C TRP A 87 -19.33 5.72 -9.03
N SER A 88 -19.08 4.41 -9.13
CA SER A 88 -19.65 3.56 -10.18
C SER A 88 -21.11 3.15 -9.95
N ASN A 89 -21.73 3.56 -8.83
CA ASN A 89 -23.05 3.10 -8.38
C ASN A 89 -23.22 1.57 -8.34
N ASN A 90 -22.10 0.82 -8.34
CA ASN A 90 -22.13 -0.63 -8.48
C ASN A 90 -22.45 -1.35 -7.15
N ILE A 91 -22.49 -0.61 -6.03
CA ILE A 91 -22.87 -1.12 -4.72
C ILE A 91 -24.27 -1.74 -4.73
N VAL A 92 -25.22 -1.15 -5.46
CA VAL A 92 -26.60 -1.68 -5.55
C VAL A 92 -26.60 -3.04 -6.24
N ASN A 93 -25.81 -3.18 -7.31
CA ASN A 93 -25.68 -4.42 -8.05
C ASN A 93 -24.97 -5.50 -7.20
N LEU A 94 -24.00 -5.11 -6.37
CA LEU A 94 -23.32 -6.00 -5.45
C LEU A 94 -24.26 -6.60 -4.39
N PHE A 95 -25.22 -5.81 -3.88
CA PHE A 95 -26.22 -6.29 -2.91
C PHE A 95 -27.34 -7.15 -3.54
N SER A 96 -27.48 -7.13 -4.87
CA SER A 96 -28.39 -8.02 -5.58
C SER A 96 -27.82 -9.44 -5.78
N LEU A 97 -26.50 -9.61 -5.62
CA LEU A 97 -25.85 -10.91 -5.65
C LEU A 97 -26.02 -11.62 -4.29
N PRO A 98 -26.05 -12.97 -4.25
CA PRO A 98 -26.07 -13.74 -3.01
C PRO A 98 -24.68 -13.74 -2.32
N LEU A 99 -24.02 -12.59 -2.27
CA LEU A 99 -22.74 -12.35 -1.60
C LEU A 99 -23.01 -11.72 -0.24
N ARG A 100 -22.47 -12.30 0.83
CA ARG A 100 -22.54 -11.64 2.14
C ARG A 100 -21.59 -10.44 2.17
N THR A 101 -21.99 -9.35 2.83
CA THR A 101 -21.16 -8.14 3.02
C THR A 101 -19.80 -8.46 3.63
N VAL A 102 -19.72 -9.45 4.53
CA VAL A 102 -18.47 -9.94 5.12
C VAL A 102 -17.54 -10.63 4.13
N GLU A 103 -18.06 -11.33 3.12
CA GLU A 103 -17.24 -11.96 2.07
C GLU A 103 -16.69 -10.91 1.12
N TRP A 104 -17.46 -9.87 0.82
CA TRP A 104 -17.00 -8.73 0.05
C TRP A 104 -15.90 -7.95 0.79
N MET A 105 -16.09 -7.65 2.08
CA MET A 105 -15.05 -7.01 2.91
C MET A 105 -13.78 -7.86 2.98
N GLY A 106 -13.91 -9.18 3.13
CA GLY A 106 -12.77 -10.10 3.11
C GLY A 106 -12.02 -10.07 1.77
N GLY A 107 -12.73 -10.08 0.65
CA GLY A 107 -12.13 -9.93 -0.69
C GLY A 107 -11.42 -8.59 -0.88
N LEU A 108 -12.00 -7.50 -0.35
CA LEU A 108 -11.38 -6.18 -0.38
C LEU A 108 -10.06 -6.16 0.40
N VAL A 109 -10.04 -6.71 1.62
CA VAL A 109 -8.82 -6.78 2.45
C VAL A 109 -7.74 -7.62 1.80
N ILE A 110 -8.09 -8.76 1.19
CA ILE A 110 -7.12 -9.59 0.46
C ILE A 110 -6.56 -8.82 -0.74
N PHE A 111 -7.40 -8.09 -1.46
CA PHE A 111 -6.96 -7.27 -2.60
C PHE A 111 -6.01 -6.16 -2.16
N THR A 112 -6.35 -5.40 -1.11
CA THR A 112 -5.47 -4.32 -0.60
C THR A 112 -4.15 -4.88 -0.10
N ALA A 113 -4.14 -6.03 0.59
CA ALA A 113 -2.93 -6.71 1.03
C ALA A 113 -2.03 -7.14 -0.14
N LEU A 114 -2.61 -7.75 -1.19
CA LEU A 114 -1.87 -8.11 -2.41
C LEU A 114 -1.27 -6.88 -3.10
N MET A 115 -2.03 -5.80 -3.19
CA MET A 115 -1.56 -4.56 -3.79
C MET A 115 -0.43 -3.93 -2.98
N MET A 116 -0.55 -3.92 -1.65
CA MET A 116 0.52 -3.45 -0.75
C MET A 116 1.81 -4.25 -0.91
N MET A 117 1.73 -5.58 -1.05
CA MET A 117 2.89 -6.42 -1.32
C MET A 117 3.51 -6.13 -2.69
N ALA A 118 2.70 -5.88 -3.72
CA ALA A 118 3.22 -5.50 -5.03
C ALA A 118 3.92 -4.13 -5.01
N THR A 119 3.33 -3.16 -4.33
CA THR A 119 3.91 -1.82 -4.15
C THR A 119 5.21 -1.88 -3.34
N SER A 120 5.25 -2.64 -2.24
CA SER A 120 6.47 -2.80 -1.45
C SER A 120 7.58 -3.51 -2.23
N ALA A 121 7.26 -4.52 -3.04
CA ALA A 121 8.22 -5.17 -3.92
C ALA A 121 8.80 -4.19 -4.97
N CYS A 122 7.95 -3.36 -5.59
CA CYS A 122 8.39 -2.32 -6.53
C CYS A 122 9.33 -1.31 -5.84
N CYS A 123 8.97 -0.89 -4.63
CA CYS A 123 9.78 -0.02 -3.80
C CYS A 123 11.16 -0.63 -3.46
N MET A 124 11.22 -1.93 -3.11
CA MET A 124 12.50 -2.62 -2.85
C MET A 124 13.41 -2.59 -4.09
N VAL A 125 12.85 -2.82 -5.28
CA VAL A 125 13.61 -2.74 -6.55
C VAL A 125 14.14 -1.33 -6.78
N MET A 126 13.34 -0.29 -6.48
CA MET A 126 13.80 1.09 -6.63
C MET A 126 14.92 1.46 -5.66
N ILE A 127 14.83 1.01 -4.39
CA ILE A 127 15.86 1.25 -3.39
C ILE A 127 17.18 0.61 -3.79
N SER A 128 17.15 -0.64 -4.29
CA SER A 128 18.37 -1.33 -4.71
C SER A 128 19.04 -0.63 -5.90
N LEU A 129 18.26 -0.09 -6.83
CA LEU A 129 18.78 0.68 -7.97
C LEU A 129 19.38 2.03 -7.56
N LEU A 130 18.72 2.78 -6.67
CA LEU A 130 19.10 4.14 -6.30
C LEU A 130 20.24 4.22 -5.29
N TYR A 131 20.23 3.34 -4.28
CA TYR A 131 21.15 3.44 -3.15
C TYR A 131 22.26 2.39 -3.17
N ASN A 132 22.27 1.45 -4.12
CA ASN A 132 23.24 0.35 -4.20
C ASN A 132 23.37 -0.41 -2.86
N VAL A 133 22.31 -0.38 -2.05
CA VAL A 133 22.23 -1.10 -0.78
C VAL A 133 21.70 -2.49 -1.10
N SER A 134 22.54 -3.50 -0.87
CA SER A 134 22.14 -4.89 -0.97
C SER A 134 21.21 -5.24 0.21
N ILE A 135 19.90 -5.19 -0.01
CA ILE A 135 18.85 -5.54 0.98
C ILE A 135 18.99 -6.99 1.51
N LEU A 136 19.81 -7.81 0.86
CA LEU A 136 20.11 -9.19 1.22
C LEU A 136 21.19 -9.34 2.33
N TYR A 137 21.79 -8.24 2.80
CA TYR A 137 22.85 -8.25 3.81
C TYR A 137 22.58 -7.26 4.96
N ILE A 138 21.36 -7.33 5.52
CA ILE A 138 21.03 -6.84 6.87
C ILE A 138 20.66 -8.03 7.73
#